data_AF-A0AAW9LBB2-F1
#
_entry.id   AF-A0AAW9LBB2-F1
#
_cell.length_a   1.000
_cell.length_b   1.000
_cell.length_c   1.000
_cell.angle_alpha   90.00
_cell.angle_beta   90.00
_cell.angle_gamma   90.00
#
_symmetry.space_group_name_H-M   'P 1'
#
loop_
_entity.id
_entity.type
_entity.pdbx_description
1 polymer ?
#
loop_
_entity_poly.entity_id
_entity_poly.type
_entity_poly.pdbx_seq_one_letter_code
_entity_poly.pdbx_strand_id
1 'polypeptide(L)'
;MTQLCRTFQTAPAAVPKDNTAKYLESGLTADGFQAPDWLVPDIEDGTAPSMKDEAVENVIDLLPKYAPDFGGEIWPRVEWANDDERFRERGREQIHRLVAEVGDHVDGFVAPKVGRLDDVQEAAGVVAEAEREYGYDDGSLGLSVIVETPQARSDLRELALFGADSRLEGLVFGPVDYTAELGGREIDGERPRWDGLLETMSNEASAGGLVAIGGPFDQLYAERAGSPTTTPPRTPTRSNSRRSSDSTAAGRSTPNRPCRPTASTCRRPRNWNATSTR
;
A
#
# COMPACT_ATOMS: atom_id res chain seq x y z
N MET A 1 2.32 23.58 -3.82
CA MET A 1 3.49 23.22 -2.98
C MET A 1 3.54 21.70 -3.02
N THR A 2 4.66 21.04 -3.28
CA THR A 2 4.68 19.57 -3.29
C THR A 2 4.53 19.09 -1.84
N GLN A 3 3.39 18.47 -1.52
CA GLN A 3 3.15 17.83 -0.23
C GLN A 3 4.13 16.66 -0.09
N LEU A 4 4.74 16.51 1.08
CA LEU A 4 5.86 15.61 1.29
C LEU A 4 5.61 14.84 2.58
N CYS A 5 5.28 13.55 2.45
CA CYS A 5 5.09 12.64 3.59
C CYS A 5 6.24 11.63 3.62
N ARG A 6 7.12 11.74 4.62
CA ARG A 6 8.25 10.82 4.84
C ARG A 6 7.82 9.61 5.66
N THR A 7 6.79 9.75 6.50
CA THR A 7 6.33 8.71 7.41
C THR A 7 4.80 8.68 7.48
N PHE A 8 4.23 7.55 7.06
CA PHE A 8 2.82 7.20 7.22
C PHE A 8 2.73 6.18 8.34
N GLN A 9 2.25 6.60 9.51
CA GLN A 9 2.27 5.77 10.72
C GLN A 9 0.85 5.43 11.15
N THR A 10 0.48 4.17 10.97
CA THR A 10 -0.77 3.65 11.52
C THR A 10 -0.66 3.47 13.04
N ALA A 11 -1.74 3.82 13.73
CA ALA A 11 -1.92 3.58 15.15
C ALA A 11 -3.33 3.00 15.36
N PRO A 12 -3.47 1.77 15.89
CA PRO A 12 -4.77 1.24 16.25
C PRO A 12 -5.56 2.24 17.10
N ALA A 13 -6.72 2.66 16.62
CA ALA A 13 -7.56 3.65 17.31
C ALA A 13 -8.23 3.05 18.56
N ALA A 14 -8.41 1.72 18.59
CA ALA A 14 -8.77 0.99 19.80
C ALA A 14 -8.11 -0.39 19.88
N VAL A 15 -7.77 -0.81 21.10
CA VAL A 15 -7.27 -2.15 21.45
C VAL A 15 -7.93 -2.66 22.74
N PRO A 16 -8.08 -3.99 22.95
CA PRO A 16 -8.75 -4.54 24.12
C PRO A 16 -7.83 -4.50 25.37
N LYS A 17 -7.63 -3.30 25.92
CA LYS A 17 -6.82 -2.99 27.10
C LYS A 17 -7.56 -1.97 27.98
N ASP A 18 -7.16 -1.81 29.23
CA ASP A 18 -7.78 -0.83 30.14
C ASP A 18 -7.77 0.61 29.59
N ASN A 19 -6.68 1.01 28.92
CA ASN A 19 -6.66 2.18 28.04
C ASN A 19 -6.77 1.68 26.59
N THR A 20 -7.98 1.75 26.02
CA THR A 20 -8.27 1.26 24.68
C THR A 20 -7.61 2.13 23.61
N ALA A 21 -7.44 3.43 23.88
CA ALA A 21 -6.79 4.38 22.99
C ALA A 21 -5.26 4.44 23.11
N LYS A 22 -4.63 3.49 23.84
CA LYS A 22 -3.19 3.54 24.20
C LYS A 22 -2.26 3.92 23.04
N TYR A 23 -2.45 3.34 21.86
CA TYR A 23 -1.54 3.55 20.73
C TYR A 23 -1.85 4.85 19.98
N LEU A 24 -3.13 5.21 19.86
CA LEU A 24 -3.54 6.51 19.33
C LEU A 24 -3.01 7.66 20.20
N GLU A 25 -3.16 7.58 21.51
CA GLU A 25 -2.62 8.57 22.45
C GLU A 25 -1.09 8.68 22.32
N SER A 26 -0.39 7.55 22.18
CA SER A 26 1.06 7.55 21.95
C SER A 26 1.47 8.20 20.62
N GLY A 27 0.65 8.09 19.57
CA GLY A 27 0.90 8.71 18.27
C GLY A 27 0.65 10.22 18.31
N LEU A 28 -0.48 10.63 18.89
CA LEU A 28 -0.88 12.03 19.02
C LEU A 28 0.04 12.85 19.93
N THR A 29 0.72 12.20 20.88
CA THR A 29 1.66 12.86 21.82
C THR A 29 3.12 12.73 21.41
N ALA A 30 3.41 12.14 20.25
CA ALA A 30 4.78 12.06 19.73
C ALA A 30 5.27 13.46 19.30
N ASP A 31 6.53 13.77 19.58
CA ASP A 31 7.14 15.06 19.23
C ASP A 31 8.41 14.90 18.36
N GLY A 32 8.86 16.01 17.78
CA GLY A 32 10.17 16.12 17.16
C GLY A 32 10.38 15.08 16.06
N PHE A 33 11.44 14.28 16.18
CA PHE A 33 11.76 13.24 15.18
C PHE A 33 10.90 11.97 15.32
N GLN A 34 10.16 11.82 16.42
CA GLN A 34 9.28 10.69 16.65
C GLN A 34 7.86 10.93 16.13
N ALA A 35 7.46 12.19 15.99
CA ALA A 35 6.19 12.57 15.38
C ALA A 35 6.18 12.17 13.90
N PRO A 36 5.18 11.38 13.45
CA PRO A 36 5.06 11.08 12.03
C PRO A 36 4.56 12.31 11.27
N ASP A 37 5.00 12.46 10.03
CA ASP A 37 4.39 13.43 9.11
C ASP A 37 2.89 13.19 8.98
N TRP A 38 2.46 11.95 8.74
CA TRP A 38 1.06 11.54 8.73
C TRP A 38 0.80 10.49 9.81
N LEU A 39 0.00 10.85 10.81
CA LEU A 39 -0.57 9.91 11.77
C LEU A 39 -1.89 9.38 11.25
N VAL A 40 -2.06 8.07 11.30
CA VAL A 40 -3.23 7.38 10.73
C VAL A 40 -3.93 6.63 11.86
N PRO A 41 -4.92 7.25 12.53
CA PRO A 41 -5.82 6.53 13.43
C PRO A 41 -6.51 5.40 12.67
N ASP A 42 -6.13 4.16 12.94
CA ASP A 42 -6.55 2.99 12.19
C ASP A 42 -7.81 2.38 12.82
N ILE A 43 -8.97 2.60 12.18
CA ILE A 43 -10.28 2.07 12.55
C ILE A 43 -10.56 0.75 11.80
N GLU A 44 -9.70 0.37 10.85
CA GLU A 44 -9.87 -0.80 9.99
C GLU A 44 -8.99 -1.96 10.47
N ASP A 45 -8.05 -2.49 9.69
CA ASP A 45 -7.35 -3.74 10.03
C ASP A 45 -6.41 -3.62 11.24
N GLY A 46 -6.02 -2.39 11.62
CA GLY A 46 -5.29 -2.14 12.86
C GLY A 46 -6.13 -2.33 14.13
N THR A 47 -7.46 -2.28 14.01
CA THR A 47 -8.41 -2.36 15.13
C THR A 47 -9.31 -3.60 15.00
N ALA A 48 -9.44 -4.34 16.11
CA ALA A 48 -10.27 -5.54 16.13
C ALA A 48 -11.73 -5.20 15.78
N PRO A 49 -12.48 -6.06 15.07
CA PRO A 49 -13.86 -5.77 14.65
C PRO A 49 -14.79 -5.33 15.78
N SER A 50 -14.66 -5.92 16.98
CA SER A 50 -15.46 -5.59 18.16
C SER A 50 -15.14 -4.23 18.79
N MET A 51 -14.05 -3.60 18.36
CA MET A 51 -13.52 -2.35 18.92
C MET A 51 -13.70 -1.18 17.94
N LYS A 52 -14.26 -1.39 16.75
CA LYS A 52 -14.36 -0.35 15.71
C LYS A 52 -15.21 0.84 16.13
N ASP A 53 -16.32 0.59 16.82
CA ASP A 53 -17.17 1.68 17.32
C ASP A 53 -16.43 2.48 18.41
N GLU A 54 -15.74 1.78 19.32
CA GLU A 54 -14.90 2.43 20.35
C GLU A 54 -13.69 3.17 19.75
N ALA A 55 -13.12 2.68 18.65
CA ALA A 55 -12.07 3.38 17.92
C ALA A 55 -12.54 4.75 17.40
N VAL A 56 -13.77 4.83 16.89
CA VAL A 56 -14.36 6.11 16.48
C VAL A 56 -14.53 7.04 17.68
N GLU A 57 -15.04 6.55 18.82
CA GLU A 57 -15.13 7.36 20.06
C GLU A 57 -13.76 7.87 20.49
N ASN A 58 -12.75 7.00 20.49
CA ASN A 58 -11.39 7.38 20.90
C ASN A 58 -10.80 8.47 20.01
N VAL A 59 -11.06 8.44 18.69
CA VAL A 59 -10.65 9.52 17.79
C VAL A 59 -11.38 10.82 18.16
N ILE A 60 -12.70 10.78 18.31
CA ILE A 60 -13.51 11.96 18.66
C ILE A 60 -13.07 12.58 19.99
N ASP A 61 -12.80 11.76 21.00
CA ASP A 61 -12.43 12.23 22.34
C ASP A 61 -11.01 12.80 22.40
N LEU A 62 -10.07 12.24 21.63
CA LEU A 62 -8.65 12.56 21.76
C LEU A 62 -8.17 13.65 20.79
N LEU A 63 -8.75 13.76 19.60
CA LEU A 63 -8.29 14.76 18.62
C LEU A 63 -8.39 16.20 19.15
N PRO A 64 -9.50 16.67 19.75
CA PRO A 64 -9.59 18.03 20.27
C PRO A 64 -8.56 18.34 21.37
N LYS A 65 -8.09 17.30 22.07
CA LYS A 65 -7.12 17.42 23.15
C LYS A 65 -5.68 17.54 22.65
N TYR A 66 -5.32 16.80 21.61
CA TYR A 66 -3.92 16.60 21.23
C TYR A 66 -3.57 17.12 19.83
N ALA A 67 -4.53 17.14 18.89
CA ALA A 67 -4.28 17.61 17.53
C ALA A 67 -3.74 19.05 17.44
N PRO A 68 -4.19 20.03 18.29
CA PRO A 68 -3.66 21.39 18.21
C PRO A 68 -2.14 21.52 18.44
N ASP A 69 -1.54 20.56 19.15
CA ASP A 69 -0.11 20.52 19.45
C ASP A 69 0.65 19.49 18.57
N PHE A 70 -0.07 18.72 17.75
CA PHE A 70 0.52 17.71 16.88
C PHE A 70 1.17 18.36 15.66
N GLY A 71 2.43 17.99 15.38
CA GLY A 71 3.24 18.65 14.34
C GLY A 71 3.06 18.11 12.92
N GLY A 72 2.23 17.10 12.72
CA GLY A 72 1.94 16.45 11.45
C GLY A 72 0.47 16.51 11.08
N GLU A 73 0.10 15.80 10.03
CA GLU A 73 -1.27 15.66 9.56
C GLU A 73 -1.93 14.39 10.13
N ILE A 74 -3.24 14.42 10.30
CA ILE A 74 -4.04 13.37 10.90
C ILE A 74 -5.05 12.85 9.87
N TRP A 75 -4.88 11.57 9.52
CA TRP A 75 -5.59 10.91 8.42
C TRP A 75 -6.27 9.63 8.91
N PRO A 76 -7.46 9.66 9.52
CA PRO A 76 -8.13 8.44 9.98
C PRO A 76 -8.34 7.44 8.83
N ARG A 77 -7.90 6.20 9.01
CA ARG A 77 -8.18 5.09 8.10
C ARG A 77 -9.51 4.47 8.49
N VAL A 78 -10.49 4.65 7.62
CA VAL A 78 -11.87 4.18 7.82
C VAL A 78 -12.07 2.80 7.20
N GLU A 79 -13.22 2.19 7.49
CA GLU A 79 -13.64 0.98 6.80
C GLU A 79 -13.96 1.28 5.32
N TRP A 80 -13.42 0.47 4.41
CA TRP A 80 -13.78 0.53 2.99
C TRP A 80 -13.43 -0.80 2.31
N ALA A 81 -14.24 -1.21 1.34
CA ALA A 81 -13.91 -2.32 0.44
C ALA A 81 -14.72 -2.20 -0.86
N ASN A 82 -14.04 -2.26 -2.00
CA ASN A 82 -14.68 -2.01 -3.30
C ASN A 82 -15.74 -3.05 -3.69
N ASP A 83 -15.72 -4.23 -3.07
CA ASP A 83 -16.59 -5.36 -3.38
C ASP A 83 -17.58 -5.71 -2.27
N ASP A 84 -17.60 -4.95 -1.17
CA ASP A 84 -18.54 -5.13 -0.06
C ASP A 84 -19.22 -3.81 0.33
N GLU A 85 -20.51 -3.70 -0.01
CA GLU A 85 -21.37 -2.55 0.33
C GLU A 85 -21.38 -2.24 1.83
N ARG A 86 -21.31 -3.25 2.70
CA ARG A 86 -21.39 -3.01 4.15
C ARG A 86 -20.17 -2.26 4.65
N PHE A 87 -18.99 -2.55 4.10
CA PHE A 87 -17.78 -1.80 4.45
C PHE A 87 -17.86 -0.37 3.93
N ARG A 88 -18.42 -0.14 2.72
CA ARG A 88 -18.64 1.22 2.20
C ARG A 88 -19.65 2.02 3.02
N GLU A 89 -20.77 1.42 3.42
CA GLU A 89 -21.74 2.06 4.33
C GLU A 89 -21.10 2.42 5.67
N ARG A 90 -20.32 1.50 6.27
CA ARG A 90 -19.59 1.75 7.52
C ARG A 90 -18.56 2.87 7.39
N GLY A 91 -17.80 2.89 6.29
CA GLY A 91 -16.86 3.95 5.98
C GLY A 91 -17.53 5.31 5.84
N ARG A 92 -18.66 5.37 5.13
CA ARG A 92 -19.50 6.56 5.03
C ARG A 92 -19.97 7.04 6.41
N GLU A 93 -20.52 6.16 7.23
CA GLU A 93 -20.95 6.50 8.59
C GLU A 93 -19.79 7.06 9.43
N GLN A 94 -18.61 6.44 9.34
CA GLN A 94 -17.40 6.88 10.05
C GLN A 94 -16.90 8.25 9.58
N ILE A 95 -16.83 8.48 8.26
CA ILE A 95 -16.44 9.77 7.68
C ILE A 95 -17.40 10.86 8.15
N HIS A 96 -18.72 10.68 7.96
CA HIS A 96 -19.70 11.68 8.37
C HIS A 96 -19.60 11.99 9.87
N ARG A 97 -19.46 10.95 10.70
CA ARG A 97 -19.38 11.12 12.15
C ARG A 97 -18.10 11.86 12.58
N LEU A 98 -16.96 11.54 11.99
CA LEU A 98 -15.69 12.20 12.30
C LEU A 98 -15.68 13.65 11.82
N VAL A 99 -16.21 13.94 10.63
CA VAL A 99 -16.33 15.31 10.13
C VAL A 99 -17.27 16.15 11.01
N ALA A 100 -18.40 15.58 11.42
CA ALA A 100 -19.37 16.27 12.27
C ALA A 100 -18.80 16.67 13.64
N GLU A 101 -18.03 15.80 14.27
CA GLU A 101 -17.59 15.96 15.67
C GLU A 101 -16.19 16.57 15.78
N VAL A 102 -15.29 16.26 14.84
CA VAL A 102 -13.85 16.61 14.91
C VAL A 102 -13.24 17.00 13.56
N GLY A 103 -14.04 17.44 12.59
CA GLY A 103 -13.58 17.82 11.24
C GLY A 103 -12.48 18.89 11.24
N ASP A 104 -12.49 19.83 12.19
CA ASP A 104 -11.44 20.85 12.38
C ASP A 104 -10.06 20.28 12.79
N HIS A 105 -9.98 18.99 13.12
CA HIS A 105 -8.79 18.31 13.63
C HIS A 105 -8.31 17.15 12.75
N VAL A 106 -8.92 16.97 11.57
CA VAL A 106 -8.52 15.97 10.58
C VAL A 106 -8.13 16.66 9.28
N ASP A 107 -7.08 16.17 8.64
CA ASP A 107 -6.60 16.71 7.36
C ASP A 107 -7.22 15.96 6.17
N GLY A 108 -7.68 14.72 6.40
CA GLY A 108 -8.33 13.91 5.40
C GLY A 108 -8.61 12.50 5.89
N PHE A 109 -8.97 11.60 4.97
CA PHE A 109 -9.27 10.20 5.28
C PHE A 109 -8.47 9.23 4.44
N VAL A 110 -8.21 8.03 4.97
CA VAL A 110 -7.62 6.92 4.20
C VAL A 110 -8.67 5.86 3.92
N ALA A 111 -8.94 5.58 2.65
CA ALA A 111 -9.80 4.49 2.21
C ALA A 111 -8.96 3.26 1.79
N PRO A 112 -9.05 2.14 2.51
CA PRO A 112 -8.38 0.90 2.13
C PRO A 112 -9.13 0.17 1.00
N LYS A 113 -8.51 -0.87 0.44
CA LYS A 113 -9.13 -1.86 -0.46
C LYS A 113 -9.97 -1.24 -1.59
N VAL A 114 -9.50 -0.12 -2.15
CA VAL A 114 -10.20 0.55 -3.25
C VAL A 114 -10.08 -0.26 -4.55
N GLY A 115 -11.08 -0.12 -5.41
CA GLY A 115 -11.21 -0.85 -6.66
C GLY A 115 -10.74 -0.03 -7.86
N ARG A 116 -11.63 0.10 -8.85
CA ARG A 116 -11.41 0.92 -10.06
C ARG A 116 -11.64 2.40 -9.76
N LEU A 117 -11.40 3.24 -10.77
CA LEU A 117 -11.60 4.69 -10.64
C LEU A 117 -12.98 5.07 -10.07
N ASP A 118 -14.06 4.43 -10.51
CA ASP A 118 -15.41 4.74 -10.05
C ASP A 118 -15.58 4.56 -8.52
N ASP A 119 -14.89 3.58 -7.92
CA ASP A 119 -14.89 3.34 -6.47
C ASP A 119 -14.11 4.43 -5.71
N VAL A 120 -12.99 4.89 -6.26
CA VAL A 120 -12.23 6.02 -5.70
C VAL A 120 -13.01 7.33 -5.81
N GLN A 121 -13.76 7.52 -6.90
CA GLN A 121 -14.67 8.66 -7.06
C GLN A 121 -15.82 8.61 -6.06
N GLU A 122 -16.34 7.42 -5.76
CA GLU A 122 -17.35 7.22 -4.72
C GLU A 122 -16.80 7.62 -3.34
N ALA A 123 -15.62 7.12 -2.96
CA ALA A 123 -14.97 7.49 -1.70
C ALA A 123 -14.73 9.01 -1.60
N ALA A 124 -14.23 9.63 -2.67
CA ALA A 124 -14.05 11.09 -2.72
C ALA A 124 -15.38 11.86 -2.62
N GLY A 125 -16.44 11.32 -3.22
CA GLY A 125 -17.80 11.85 -3.14
C GLY A 125 -18.35 11.83 -1.71
N VAL A 126 -18.10 10.75 -0.95
CA VAL A 126 -18.50 10.63 0.46
C VAL A 126 -17.85 11.72 1.31
N VAL A 127 -16.56 11.98 1.15
CA VAL A 127 -15.87 13.07 1.89
C VAL A 127 -16.47 14.43 1.50
N ALA A 128 -16.69 14.67 0.21
CA ALA A 128 -17.32 15.91 -0.27
C ALA A 128 -18.76 16.10 0.24
N GLU A 129 -19.50 15.01 0.38
CA GLU A 129 -20.85 15.01 0.97
C GLU A 129 -20.80 15.43 2.44
N ALA A 130 -19.88 14.85 3.22
CA ALA A 130 -19.70 15.19 4.63
C ALA A 130 -19.28 16.66 4.82
N GLU A 131 -18.34 17.18 4.03
CA GLU A 131 -17.97 18.61 4.09
C GLU A 131 -19.18 19.52 3.90
N ARG A 132 -19.96 19.28 2.83
CA ARG A 132 -21.16 20.09 2.53
C ARG A 132 -22.22 19.98 3.62
N GLU A 133 -22.40 18.80 4.19
CA GLU A 133 -23.39 18.55 5.23
C GLU A 133 -23.04 19.30 6.53
N TYR A 134 -21.77 19.31 6.92
CA TYR A 134 -21.31 19.89 8.18
C TYR A 134 -20.70 21.28 8.05
N GLY A 135 -20.70 21.86 6.84
CA GLY A 135 -20.37 23.27 6.60
C GLY A 135 -18.88 23.56 6.44
N TYR A 136 -18.09 22.58 6.03
CA TYR A 136 -16.69 22.76 5.65
C TYR A 136 -16.57 23.21 4.19
N ASP A 137 -15.48 23.90 3.87
CA ASP A 137 -15.19 24.32 2.49
C ASP A 137 -14.94 23.10 1.59
N ASP A 138 -15.37 23.16 0.34
CA ASP A 138 -15.16 22.07 -0.62
C ASP A 138 -13.66 21.84 -0.85
N GLY A 139 -13.21 20.62 -0.59
CA GLY A 139 -11.81 20.22 -0.73
C GLY A 139 -10.92 20.64 0.45
N SER A 140 -11.51 20.97 1.60
CA SER A 140 -10.76 21.20 2.85
C SER A 140 -10.27 19.92 3.49
N LEU A 141 -10.90 18.79 3.19
CA LEU A 141 -10.54 17.44 3.65
C LEU A 141 -10.05 16.59 2.48
N GLY A 142 -8.81 16.12 2.60
CA GLY A 142 -8.19 15.25 1.61
C GLY A 142 -8.72 13.81 1.63
N LEU A 143 -8.35 13.07 0.60
CA LEU A 143 -8.51 11.62 0.51
C LEU A 143 -7.17 10.99 0.15
N SER A 144 -6.78 9.94 0.85
CA SER A 144 -5.72 9.03 0.44
C SER A 144 -6.31 7.63 0.28
N VAL A 145 -5.77 6.84 -0.64
CA VAL A 145 -6.27 5.48 -0.89
C VAL A 145 -5.15 4.45 -0.78
N ILE A 146 -5.51 3.25 -0.30
CA ILE A 146 -4.58 2.12 -0.31
C ILE A 146 -4.77 1.31 -1.59
N VAL A 147 -3.77 1.37 -2.46
CA VAL A 147 -3.64 0.56 -3.67
C VAL A 147 -3.26 -0.85 -3.25
N GLU A 148 -4.27 -1.68 -3.03
CA GLU A 148 -4.08 -3.07 -2.60
C GLU A 148 -4.97 -4.09 -3.32
N THR A 149 -5.65 -3.67 -4.38
CA THR A 149 -6.42 -4.56 -5.26
C THR A 149 -5.82 -4.63 -6.67
N PRO A 150 -6.01 -5.74 -7.40
CA PRO A 150 -5.62 -5.84 -8.81
C PRO A 150 -6.31 -4.80 -9.69
N GLN A 151 -7.55 -4.42 -9.35
CA GLN A 151 -8.34 -3.39 -10.02
C GLN A 151 -7.67 -2.02 -9.88
N ALA A 152 -7.34 -1.58 -8.67
CA ALA A 152 -6.67 -0.31 -8.42
C ALA A 152 -5.30 -0.24 -9.10
N ARG A 153 -4.53 -1.34 -9.05
CA ARG A 153 -3.26 -1.42 -9.79
C ARG A 153 -3.44 -1.32 -11.31
N SER A 154 -4.53 -1.87 -11.85
CA SER A 154 -4.80 -1.84 -13.28
C SER A 154 -5.16 -0.44 -13.76
N ASP A 155 -5.85 0.34 -12.93
CA ASP A 155 -6.34 1.69 -13.23
C ASP A 155 -5.45 2.78 -12.59
N LEU A 156 -4.21 2.45 -12.21
CA LEU A 156 -3.34 3.32 -11.41
C LEU A 156 -3.09 4.70 -12.07
N ARG A 157 -2.98 4.71 -13.39
CA ARG A 157 -2.82 5.94 -14.17
C ARG A 157 -4.09 6.79 -14.13
N GLU A 158 -5.25 6.16 -14.26
CA GLU A 158 -6.55 6.79 -14.18
C GLU A 158 -6.79 7.38 -12.79
N LEU A 159 -6.41 6.67 -11.72
CA LEU A 159 -6.44 7.18 -10.35
C LEU A 159 -5.55 8.43 -10.19
N ALA A 160 -4.32 8.37 -10.70
CA ALA A 160 -3.40 9.50 -10.65
C ALA A 160 -3.91 10.72 -11.43
N LEU A 161 -4.49 10.52 -12.61
CA LEU A 161 -5.10 11.60 -13.40
C LEU A 161 -6.30 12.23 -12.70
N PHE A 162 -7.12 11.42 -12.02
CA PHE A 162 -8.21 11.93 -11.19
C PHE A 162 -7.69 12.79 -10.03
N GLY A 163 -6.57 12.41 -9.43
CA GLY A 163 -5.90 13.17 -8.38
C GLY A 163 -5.51 14.60 -8.76
N ALA A 164 -5.15 14.84 -10.02
CA ALA A 164 -4.69 16.15 -10.47
C ALA A 164 -5.73 17.27 -10.31
N ASP A 165 -7.02 16.94 -10.32
CA ASP A 165 -8.14 17.88 -10.24
C ASP A 165 -9.18 17.45 -9.17
N SER A 166 -8.76 16.74 -8.12
CA SER A 166 -9.65 16.29 -7.05
C SER A 166 -9.02 16.42 -5.66
N ARG A 167 -9.73 15.93 -4.62
CA ARG A 167 -9.24 15.84 -3.23
C ARG A 167 -8.33 14.64 -2.96
N LEU A 168 -8.07 13.80 -3.96
CA LEU A 168 -7.16 12.68 -3.79
C LEU A 168 -5.74 13.23 -3.68
N GLU A 169 -5.04 12.90 -2.60
CA GLU A 169 -3.70 13.43 -2.27
C GLU A 169 -2.64 12.33 -2.22
N GLY A 170 -3.01 11.11 -1.82
CA GLY A 170 -2.06 10.02 -1.58
C GLY A 170 -2.44 8.69 -2.22
N LEU A 171 -1.45 8.04 -2.84
CA LEU A 171 -1.50 6.63 -3.22
C LEU A 171 -0.57 5.83 -2.30
N VAL A 172 -1.16 5.01 -1.44
CA VAL A 172 -0.44 4.18 -0.45
C VAL A 172 -0.44 2.73 -0.92
N PHE A 173 0.70 2.05 -0.95
CA PHE A 173 0.74 0.64 -1.37
C PHE A 173 0.39 -0.30 -0.20
N GLY A 174 -0.58 -1.21 -0.38
CA GLY A 174 -0.89 -2.27 0.58
C GLY A 174 -0.38 -3.64 0.12
N PRO A 175 0.89 -4.01 0.40
CA PRO A 175 1.51 -5.22 -0.13
C PRO A 175 0.92 -6.52 0.40
N VAL A 176 0.35 -6.51 1.61
CA VAL A 176 -0.17 -7.72 2.26
C VAL A 176 -1.43 -8.19 1.54
N ASP A 177 -2.43 -7.32 1.45
CA ASP A 177 -3.70 -7.62 0.80
C ASP A 177 -3.53 -7.73 -0.73
N TYR A 178 -2.68 -6.90 -1.34
CA TYR A 178 -2.35 -7.05 -2.76
C TYR A 178 -1.77 -8.42 -3.10
N THR A 179 -0.89 -8.94 -2.24
CA THR A 179 -0.33 -10.29 -2.42
C THR A 179 -1.41 -11.35 -2.26
N ALA A 180 -2.29 -11.22 -1.25
CA ALA A 180 -3.37 -12.16 -0.99
C ALA A 180 -4.38 -12.21 -2.15
N GLU A 181 -4.80 -11.06 -2.67
CA GLU A 181 -5.71 -10.91 -3.80
C GLU A 181 -5.19 -11.57 -5.08
N LEU A 182 -3.88 -11.50 -5.32
CA LEU A 182 -3.25 -12.17 -6.47
C LEU A 182 -3.06 -13.68 -6.27
N GLY A 183 -3.45 -14.24 -5.12
CA GLY A 183 -3.15 -15.63 -4.75
C GLY A 183 -1.66 -15.87 -4.52
N GLY A 184 -0.91 -14.81 -4.24
CA GLY A 184 0.50 -14.84 -3.92
C GLY A 184 0.74 -15.43 -2.54
N ARG A 185 2.00 -15.83 -2.29
CA ARG A 185 2.43 -16.33 -0.98
C ARG A 185 3.89 -16.00 -0.75
N GLU A 186 4.28 -16.04 0.51
CA GLU A 186 5.67 -15.99 0.93
C GLU A 186 6.46 -17.18 0.36
N ILE A 187 7.69 -16.93 -0.07
CA ILE A 187 8.64 -17.96 -0.53
C ILE A 187 9.91 -17.79 0.30
N ASP A 188 10.33 -18.85 0.97
CA ASP A 188 11.56 -18.90 1.79
C ASP A 188 11.69 -17.79 2.87
N GLY A 189 10.58 -17.36 3.48
CA GLY A 189 10.62 -16.31 4.50
C GLY A 189 10.42 -14.89 3.96
N GLU A 190 10.35 -14.74 2.63
CA GLU A 190 10.31 -13.44 1.96
C GLU A 190 9.00 -13.24 1.20
N ARG A 191 8.36 -12.09 1.45
CA ARG A 191 7.18 -11.67 0.70
C ARG A 191 7.59 -11.07 -0.65
N PRO A 192 6.73 -11.18 -1.68
CA PRO A 192 6.96 -10.48 -2.93
C PRO A 192 7.12 -8.97 -2.69
N ARG A 193 8.19 -8.38 -3.22
CA ARG A 193 8.49 -6.95 -3.03
C ARG A 193 7.66 -6.02 -3.91
N TRP A 194 7.13 -6.55 -5.02
CA TRP A 194 6.36 -5.79 -6.01
C TRP A 194 7.08 -4.54 -6.55
N ASP A 195 8.40 -4.63 -6.75
CA ASP A 195 9.27 -3.52 -7.18
C ASP A 195 8.70 -2.73 -8.38
N GLY A 196 8.16 -3.43 -9.39
CA GLY A 196 7.57 -2.79 -10.57
C GLY A 196 6.26 -2.03 -10.31
N LEU A 197 5.47 -2.43 -9.30
CA LEU A 197 4.29 -1.68 -8.87
C LEU A 197 4.73 -0.39 -8.19
N LEU A 198 5.69 -0.47 -7.26
CA LEU A 198 6.22 0.70 -6.53
C LEU A 198 6.82 1.73 -7.50
N GLU A 199 7.60 1.29 -8.49
CA GLU A 199 8.13 2.16 -9.55
C GLU A 199 7.00 2.84 -10.33
N THR A 200 6.00 2.07 -10.79
CA THR A 200 4.87 2.61 -11.56
C THR A 200 4.07 3.60 -10.72
N MET A 201 3.76 3.27 -9.45
CA MET A 201 3.02 4.13 -8.55
C MET A 201 3.76 5.43 -8.26
N SER A 202 5.07 5.39 -8.03
CA SER A 202 5.87 6.60 -7.84
C SER A 202 5.80 7.53 -9.05
N ASN A 203 5.90 6.97 -10.27
CA ASN A 203 5.83 7.74 -11.51
C ASN A 203 4.42 8.33 -11.74
N GLU A 204 3.37 7.52 -11.64
CA GLU A 204 2.00 7.96 -11.91
C GLU A 204 1.52 8.95 -10.83
N ALA A 205 1.78 8.70 -9.55
CA ALA A 205 1.49 9.66 -8.47
C ALA A 205 2.15 11.01 -8.75
N SER A 206 3.44 11.02 -9.11
CA SER A 206 4.16 12.26 -9.45
C SER A 206 3.55 12.98 -10.66
N ALA A 207 3.05 12.22 -11.66
CA ALA A 207 2.37 12.79 -12.82
C ALA A 207 1.00 13.38 -12.48
N GLY A 208 0.31 12.82 -11.48
CA GLY A 208 -0.95 13.31 -10.93
C GLY A 208 -0.80 14.39 -9.85
N GLY A 209 0.42 14.76 -9.46
CA GLY A 209 0.65 15.69 -8.35
C GLY A 209 0.41 15.10 -6.96
N LEU A 210 0.36 13.77 -6.85
CA LEU A 210 0.05 13.01 -5.64
C LEU A 210 1.31 12.57 -4.90
N VAL A 211 1.14 12.31 -3.60
CA VAL A 211 2.13 11.63 -2.76
C VAL A 211 2.06 10.12 -3.03
N ALA A 212 3.22 9.50 -3.27
CA ALA A 212 3.35 8.04 -3.30
C ALA A 212 3.96 7.54 -1.98
N ILE A 213 3.27 6.63 -1.29
CA ILE A 213 3.70 6.07 -0.01
C ILE A 213 3.85 4.56 -0.14
N GLY A 214 5.01 4.03 0.26
CA GLY A 214 5.24 2.59 0.33
C GLY A 214 4.38 1.92 1.41
N GLY A 215 4.26 0.60 1.32
CA GLY A 215 3.51 -0.16 2.31
C GLY A 215 4.23 -0.40 3.64
N PRO A 216 3.53 -1.00 4.62
CA PRO A 216 4.10 -1.37 5.90
C PRO A 216 5.34 -2.26 5.73
N PHE A 217 6.36 -1.95 6.52
CA PHE A 217 7.48 -2.85 6.78
C PHE A 217 7.23 -3.57 8.11
N ASP A 218 6.72 -4.80 8.06
CA ASP A 218 6.24 -5.53 9.23
C ASP A 218 7.28 -6.44 9.90
N GLN A 219 8.51 -6.47 9.38
CA GLN A 219 9.65 -7.18 9.99
C GLN A 219 10.32 -6.39 11.14
N LEU A 220 9.52 -5.76 12.01
CA LEU A 220 10.02 -4.88 13.09
C LEU A 220 10.86 -5.61 14.16
N TYR A 221 10.69 -6.92 14.29
CA TYR A 221 11.28 -7.71 15.39
C TYR A 221 12.29 -8.76 14.93
N ALA A 222 12.51 -8.94 13.62
CA ALA A 222 13.46 -9.93 13.11
C ALA A 222 14.92 -9.62 13.52
N GLU A 223 15.27 -8.33 13.67
CA GLU A 223 16.61 -7.91 14.11
C GLU A 223 16.70 -7.63 15.62
N ARG A 224 15.57 -7.44 16.33
CA ARG A 224 15.54 -7.13 17.77
C ARG A 224 15.43 -8.36 18.66
N ALA A 225 14.87 -9.45 18.15
CA ALA A 225 15.02 -10.75 18.77
C ALA A 225 16.42 -11.27 18.44
N GLY A 226 17.34 -11.23 19.41
CA GLY A 226 18.62 -11.93 19.35
C GLY A 226 18.43 -13.46 19.30
N SER A 227 17.78 -13.96 18.25
CA SER A 227 17.67 -15.37 17.93
C SER A 227 18.79 -15.69 16.95
N PRO A 228 19.75 -16.55 17.31
CA PRO A 228 20.85 -16.90 16.44
C PRO A 228 20.31 -17.83 15.35
N THR A 229 19.90 -17.29 14.20
CA THR A 229 19.93 -18.07 12.97
C THR A 229 21.39 -18.21 12.58
N THR A 230 22.07 -19.17 13.22
CA THR A 230 23.35 -19.70 12.78
C THR A 230 23.19 -20.28 11.37
N THR A 231 23.34 -19.44 10.36
CA THR A 231 23.94 -19.88 9.10
C THR A 231 25.45 -19.79 9.30
N PRO A 232 26.19 -20.91 9.37
CA PRO A 232 27.64 -20.80 9.50
C PRO A 232 28.18 -20.08 8.25
N PRO A 233 29.08 -19.08 8.41
CA PRO A 233 29.68 -18.43 7.27
C PRO A 233 30.40 -19.49 6.42
N ARG A 234 30.06 -19.56 5.13
CA ARG A 234 30.79 -20.40 4.17
C ARG A 234 32.26 -20.02 4.27
N THR A 235 33.07 -20.96 4.74
CA THR A 235 34.52 -20.80 4.82
C THR A 235 35.03 -20.54 3.40
N PRO A 236 35.83 -19.49 3.16
CA PRO A 236 36.44 -19.32 1.85
C PRO A 236 37.43 -20.47 1.66
N THR A 237 37.19 -21.30 0.64
CA THR A 237 38.12 -22.35 0.25
C THR A 237 39.45 -21.71 -0.13
N ARG A 238 40.44 -21.84 0.75
CA ARG A 238 41.83 -21.53 0.45
C ARG A 238 42.28 -22.39 -0.73
N SER A 239 42.58 -21.75 -1.85
CA SER A 239 43.45 -22.31 -2.88
C SER A 239 44.76 -22.73 -2.23
N ASN A 240 45.10 -24.02 -2.28
CA ASN A 240 46.45 -24.46 -1.96
C ASN A 240 47.06 -25.20 -3.15
N SER A 241 48.20 -24.63 -3.55
CA SER A 241 49.09 -25.02 -4.61
C SER A 241 49.81 -26.35 -4.36
N ARG A 242 50.04 -27.06 -5.47
CA ARG A 242 51.13 -28.03 -5.74
C ARG A 242 51.12 -29.37 -4.98
N ARG A 243 50.95 -30.46 -5.73
CA ARG A 243 52.04 -31.41 -5.98
C ARG A 243 51.83 -32.24 -7.24
N SER A 244 52.92 -32.35 -7.98
CA SER A 244 53.19 -33.18 -9.16
C SER A 244 53.23 -34.67 -8.83
N SER A 245 52.71 -35.50 -9.75
CA SER A 245 53.32 -36.79 -10.12
C SER A 245 52.74 -37.28 -11.45
N ASP A 246 53.65 -37.55 -12.38
CA ASP A 246 53.44 -38.17 -13.68
C ASP A 246 52.69 -39.52 -13.63
N SER A 247 51.89 -39.79 -14.66
CA SER A 247 51.95 -41.05 -15.42
C SER A 247 51.02 -41.03 -16.65
N THR A 248 51.64 -40.87 -17.81
CA THR A 248 51.47 -41.65 -19.04
C THR A 248 50.08 -42.17 -19.48
N ALA A 249 49.68 -41.66 -20.66
CA ALA A 249 49.48 -42.40 -21.92
C ALA A 249 48.04 -42.61 -22.45
N ALA A 250 47.94 -42.30 -23.76
CA ALA A 250 46.97 -42.71 -24.78
C ALA A 250 45.55 -42.12 -24.63
N GLY A 251 44.91 -41.51 -25.62
CA GLY A 251 45.10 -41.47 -27.07
C GLY A 251 43.71 -41.44 -27.73
N ARG A 252 43.60 -40.82 -28.92
CA ARG A 252 42.45 -40.77 -29.86
C ARG A 252 41.42 -39.65 -29.57
N SER A 253 41.42 -38.54 -30.32
CA SER A 253 40.97 -38.32 -31.72
C SER A 253 39.45 -38.30 -31.90
N THR A 254 38.95 -37.09 -32.16
CA THR A 254 37.64 -36.61 -32.67
C THR A 254 37.16 -37.34 -33.95
N PRO A 255 35.87 -37.30 -34.38
CA PRO A 255 35.26 -36.09 -34.98
C PRO A 255 33.72 -35.89 -34.84
N ASN A 256 33.34 -34.64 -34.56
CA ASN A 256 32.47 -33.75 -35.35
C ASN A 256 31.49 -34.34 -36.40
N ARG A 257 30.17 -34.00 -36.30
CA ARG A 257 29.23 -33.51 -37.36
C ARG A 257 27.72 -33.73 -37.02
N PRO A 258 26.72 -33.08 -37.66
CA PRO A 258 26.26 -31.71 -37.38
C PRO A 258 24.71 -31.56 -37.32
N CYS A 259 24.24 -30.32 -37.17
CA CYS A 259 22.85 -29.84 -37.20
C CYS A 259 21.97 -30.34 -38.36
N ARG A 260 20.65 -30.45 -38.10
CA ARG A 260 19.59 -30.00 -39.02
C ARG A 260 18.30 -29.59 -38.26
N PRO A 261 17.74 -28.40 -38.52
CA PRO A 261 16.39 -28.02 -38.12
C PRO A 261 15.39 -28.34 -39.25
N THR A 262 14.17 -28.75 -38.91
CA THR A 262 13.06 -28.83 -39.87
C THR A 262 12.08 -27.70 -39.59
N ALA A 263 12.07 -26.73 -40.51
CA ALA A 263 10.99 -25.76 -40.69
C ALA A 263 9.84 -26.40 -41.47
N SER A 264 8.61 -26.20 -41.03
CA SER A 264 7.40 -26.37 -41.85
C SER A 264 6.57 -25.07 -41.82
N THR A 265 6.81 -24.27 -42.86
CA THR A 265 5.80 -23.62 -43.72
C THR A 265 4.45 -23.20 -43.10
N CYS A 266 4.34 -21.89 -42.84
CA CYS A 266 3.48 -20.94 -43.55
C CYS A 266 2.20 -21.50 -44.25
N ARG A 267 1.02 -21.08 -43.77
CA ARG A 267 -0.10 -20.62 -44.62
C ARG A 267 -1.14 -19.84 -43.79
N ARG A 268 -1.18 -18.52 -43.99
CA ARG A 268 -2.39 -17.70 -43.84
C ARG A 268 -3.28 -17.91 -45.08
N PRO A 269 -4.59 -17.63 -44.96
CA PRO A 269 -5.26 -16.85 -46.00
C PRO A 269 -5.79 -15.53 -45.43
N ARG A 270 -5.64 -14.47 -46.26
CA ARG A 270 -6.32 -13.19 -46.15
C ARG A 270 -7.74 -13.33 -46.71
N ASN A 271 -8.66 -12.50 -46.20
CA ASN A 271 -9.58 -11.58 -46.93
C ASN A 271 -10.54 -11.01 -45.87
N TRP A 272 -10.49 -9.73 -45.49
CA TRP A 272 -10.97 -8.54 -46.20
C TRP A 272 -12.32 -8.73 -46.90
N ASN A 273 -13.39 -8.26 -46.25
CA ASN A 273 -14.35 -7.34 -46.87
C ASN A 273 -15.11 -6.53 -45.81
N ALA A 274 -15.30 -5.25 -46.15
CA ALA A 274 -15.89 -4.18 -45.36
C ALA A 274 -17.42 -4.07 -45.55
N THR A 275 -18.00 -2.95 -45.06
CA THR A 275 -19.39 -2.42 -45.21
C THR A 275 -20.49 -3.12 -44.41
N SER A 276 -21.45 -2.46 -43.76
CA SER A 276 -21.74 -1.06 -43.40
C SER A 276 -23.00 -1.01 -42.51
N THR A 277 -23.10 -0.01 -41.63
CA THR A 277 -24.33 0.67 -41.16
C THR A 277 -25.56 -0.15 -40.71
N ARG A 278 -25.89 -0.06 -39.42
CA ARG A 278 -26.93 0.82 -38.87
C ARG A 278 -26.68 1.06 -37.39
#